data_AF-A0A385SYU5-F1
#
_entry.id   AF-A0A385SYU5-F1
#
_cell.length_a   1.000
_cell.length_b   1.000
_cell.length_c   1.000
_cell.angle_alpha   90.00
_cell.angle_beta   90.00
_cell.angle_gamma   90.00
#
_symmetry.space_group_name_H-M   'P 1'
#
loop_
_entity.id
_entity.type
_entity.pdbx_description
1 polymer ?
#
loop_
_entity_poly.entity_id
_entity_poly.type
_entity_poly.pdbx_seq_one_letter_code
_entity_poly.pdbx_strand_id
1 'polypeptide(L)' 'MQKVVFLGDLESMRRLFLFFFVTLTLCMSACSPKSNSTVSVVKPKYHHRWYDRKKDRHTKRTKTIKMKS' A
#
# COMPACT_ATOMS: atom_id res chain seq x y z
N MET A 1 -48.63 18.35 20.17
CA MET A 1 -47.63 17.39 20.69
C MET A 1 -46.70 16.80 19.61
N GLN A 2 -47.09 16.69 18.34
CA GLN A 2 -46.23 16.20 17.25
C GLN A 2 -44.91 16.97 17.02
N LYS A 3 -44.89 18.30 17.22
CA LYS A 3 -43.67 19.12 16.98
C LYS A 3 -42.52 18.80 17.94
N VAL A 4 -42.81 18.34 19.16
CA VAL A 4 -41.78 18.02 20.17
C VAL A 4 -41.15 16.66 19.89
N VAL A 5 -41.95 15.71 19.39
CA VAL A 5 -41.48 14.40 18.91
C VAL A 5 -40.54 14.58 17.72
N PHE A 6 -40.91 15.44 16.77
CA PHE A 6 -40.08 15.75 15.59
C PHE A 6 -38.74 16.42 15.92
N LEU A 7 -38.67 17.24 16.98
CA LEU A 7 -37.42 17.85 17.44
C LEU A 7 -36.51 16.82 18.13
N GLY A 8 -37.08 15.91 18.92
CA GLY A 8 -36.35 14.78 19.52
C GLY A 8 -35.78 13.83 18.46
N ASP A 9 -36.51 13.63 17.36
CA ASP A 9 -36.06 12.85 16.21
C ASP A 9 -34.90 13.53 15.47
N LEU A 10 -34.94 14.85 15.27
CA LEU A 10 -33.86 15.59 14.60
C LEU A 10 -32.54 15.55 15.39
N GLU A 11 -32.60 15.70 16.71
CA GLU A 11 -31.40 15.63 17.54
C GLU A 11 -30.85 14.20 17.61
N SER A 12 -31.73 13.20 17.68
CA SER A 12 -31.36 11.78 17.66
C SER A 12 -30.77 11.35 16.32
N MET A 13 -31.34 11.80 15.20
CA MET A 13 -30.80 11.59 13.85
C MET A 13 -29.43 12.27 13.72
N ARG A 14 -29.27 13.51 14.21
CA ARG A 14 -27.97 14.19 14.22
C ARG A 14 -26.91 13.41 15.00
N ARG A 15 -27.27 12.83 16.15
CA ARG A 15 -26.37 11.98 16.94
C ARG A 15 -26.00 10.70 16.18
N LEU A 16 -26.96 10.04 15.53
CA LEU A 16 -26.70 8.85 14.70
C LEU A 16 -25.77 9.16 13.52
N PHE A 17 -25.97 10.28 12.84
CA PHE A 17 -25.08 10.73 11.77
C PHE A 17 -23.66 11.01 12.28
N LEU A 18 -23.53 11.65 13.45
CA LEU A 18 -22.22 11.88 14.08
C LEU A 18 -21.54 10.55 14.45
N PHE A 19 -22.26 9.60 15.04
CA PHE A 19 -21.71 8.26 15.34
C PHE A 19 -21.28 7.52 14.08
N PHE A 20 -22.07 7.58 13.01
CA PHE A 20 -21.72 6.97 11.73
C PHE A 20 -20.47 7.63 11.12
N PHE A 21 -20.37 8.96 11.16
CA PHE A 21 -19.23 9.69 10.62
C PHE A 21 -17.93 9.41 11.41
N VAL A 22 -18.02 9.35 12.73
CA VAL A 22 -16.88 9.02 13.60
C VAL A 22 -16.42 7.58 13.38
N THR A 23 -17.34 6.62 13.31
CA THR A 23 -16.98 5.22 13.05
C THR A 23 -16.39 5.03 11.65
N LEU A 24 -16.94 5.71 10.63
CA LEU A 24 -16.43 5.67 9.26
C LEU A 24 -15.01 6.24 9.16
N THR A 25 -14.75 7.40 9.77
CA THR A 25 -13.43 8.05 9.73
C THR A 25 -12.36 7.23 10.46
N LEU A 26 -12.71 6.61 11.59
CA LEU A 26 -11.82 5.69 12.30
C LEU A 26 -11.51 4.44 11.46
N CYS A 27 -12.50 3.83 10.82
CA CYS A 27 -12.30 2.64 9.98
C CYS A 27 -11.47 2.94 8.73
N MET A 28 -11.59 4.13 8.13
CA MET A 28 -10.82 4.52 6.95
C MET A 28 -9.33 4.74 7.25
N SER A 29 -8.98 5.11 8.48
CA SER A 29 -7.58 5.33 8.89
C SER A 29 -6.76 4.03 9.04
N ALA A 30 -7.40 2.87 9.12
CA ALA A 30 -6.74 1.58 9.31
C ALA A 30 -6.26 0.92 8.00
N CYS A 31 -6.66 1.44 6.85
CA CYS A 31 -6.18 0.97 5.55
C CYS A 31 -4.82 1.59 5.22
N SER A 32 -3.76 1.15 5.91
CA SER A 32 -2.39 1.42 5.45
C SER A 32 -2.18 0.71 4.12
N PRO A 33 -1.85 1.43 3.02
CA PRO A 33 -1.52 0.76 1.77
C PRO A 33 -0.29 -0.11 2.03
N LYS A 34 -0.40 -1.43 1.79
CA LYS A 34 0.77 -2.32 1.75
C LYS A 34 1.80 -1.66 0.85
N SER A 35 2.88 -1.15 1.43
CA SER A 35 3.96 -0.57 0.66
C SER A 35 4.54 -1.71 -0.17
N ASN A 36 4.22 -1.76 -1.46
CA ASN A 36 4.87 -2.63 -2.41
C ASN A 36 6.29 -2.08 -2.66
N SER A 37 7.10 -1.94 -1.61
CA SER A 37 8.46 -1.44 -1.70
C SER A 37 9.27 -2.44 -2.51
N THR A 38 9.42 -2.13 -3.80
CA THR A 38 10.29 -2.90 -4.67
C THR A 38 11.70 -2.37 -4.53
N VAL A 39 12.61 -3.16 -3.98
CA VAL A 39 14.02 -2.83 -3.91
C VAL A 39 14.70 -3.28 -5.19
N SER A 40 15.46 -2.39 -5.80
CA SER A 40 16.27 -2.68 -6.98
C SER A 40 17.63 -3.23 -6.53
N VAL A 41 17.88 -4.51 -6.77
CA VAL A 41 19.14 -5.17 -6.41
C VAL A 41 19.91 -5.57 -7.67
N VAL A 42 21.23 -5.38 -7.65
CA VAL A 42 22.13 -5.81 -8.72
C VAL A 42 22.57 -7.25 -8.45
N LYS A 43 22.27 -8.17 -9.37
CA LYS A 43 22.69 -9.58 -9.29
C LYS A 43 23.52 -9.99 -10.52
N PRO A 44 24.44 -10.96 -10.38
CA PRO A 44 25.12 -11.54 -11.53
C PRO A 44 24.11 -12.18 -12.49
N LYS A 45 24.33 -12.04 -13.80
CA LYS A 45 23.50 -12.66 -14.84
C LYS A 45 23.71 -14.17 -14.90
N TYR A 46 24.95 -14.60 -14.69
CA TYR A 46 25.38 -15.98 -14.82
C TYR A 46 26.23 -16.39 -13.61
N HIS A 47 26.06 -17.64 -13.18
CA HIS A 47 26.81 -18.24 -12.06
C HIS A 47 27.96 -19.16 -12.52
N HIS A 48 28.31 -19.14 -13.81
CA HIS A 48 29.39 -19.99 -14.31
C HIS A 48 30.72 -19.58 -13.67
N ARG A 49 31.46 -20.58 -13.18
CA ARG A 49 32.71 -20.41 -12.42
C ARG A 49 33.84 -19.78 -13.23
N TRP A 50 33.77 -19.85 -14.56
CA TRP A 50 34.86 -19.48 -15.46
C TRP A 50 34.48 -18.30 -16.35
N TYR A 51 35.36 -17.29 -16.38
CA TYR A 51 35.26 -16.11 -17.24
C TYR A 51 36.09 -16.32 -18.50
N ASP A 52 35.49 -16.27 -19.68
CA ASP A 52 36.21 -16.32 -20.95
C ASP A 52 36.44 -14.89 -21.47
N ARG A 53 37.68 -14.41 -21.34
CA ARG A 53 38.05 -13.04 -21.69
C ARG A 53 37.76 -12.67 -23.16
N LYS A 54 37.81 -13.63 -24.09
CA LYS A 54 37.55 -13.36 -25.52
C LYS A 54 36.06 -13.21 -25.81
N LYS A 55 35.21 -13.98 -25.13
CA LYS A 55 33.75 -14.01 -25.36
C LYS A 55 32.99 -13.00 -24.51
N ASP A 56 33.47 -12.73 -23.30
CA ASP A 56 32.74 -11.97 -22.29
C ASP A 56 33.23 -10.53 -22.11
N ARG A 57 34.12 -10.02 -23.00
CA ARG A 57 34.70 -8.66 -22.88
C ARG A 57 33.64 -7.57 -22.92
N HIS A 58 32.63 -7.73 -23.75
CA HIS A 58 31.57 -6.72 -23.96
C HIS A 58 30.25 -7.10 -23.29
N THR A 59 30.20 -8.24 -22.59
CA THR A 59 28.97 -8.77 -22.00
C THR A 59 28.76 -8.20 -20.61
N LYS A 60 27.65 -7.47 -20.40
CA LYS A 60 27.29 -6.97 -19.07
C LYS A 60 27.01 -8.14 -18.12
N ARG A 61 27.86 -8.32 -17.09
CA ARG A 61 27.79 -9.43 -16.14
C ARG A 61 26.70 -9.30 -15.09
N THR A 62 26.11 -8.13 -14.94
CA THR A 62 25.09 -7.85 -13.92
C THR A 62 23.74 -7.50 -14.56
N LYS A 63 22.67 -7.87 -13.86
CA LYS A 63 21.30 -7.45 -14.15
C LYS A 63 20.69 -6.82 -12.92
N THR A 64 19.88 -5.81 -13.14
CA THR A 64 19.05 -5.20 -12.10
C THR A 64 17.76 -5.98 -11.98
N ILE A 65 17.41 -6.38 -10.76
CA ILE A 65 16.20 -7.16 -10.47
C ILE A 65 15.39 -6.41 -9.41
N LYS A 66 14.09 -6.26 -9.64
CA LYS A 66 13.15 -5.74 -8.65
C LYS A 66 12.73 -6.88 -7.73
N MET A 67 12.96 -6.74 -6.44
CA MET A 67 12.53 -7.71 -5.42
C MET A 67 11.49 -7.04 -4.53
N LYS A 68 10.47 -7.79 -4.13
CA LYS A 68 9.58 -7.34 -3.05
C LYS A 68 10.35 -7.45 -1.75
N SER A 69 10.42 -6.36 -1.00
CA SER A 69 11.02 -6.33 0.34
C SER A 69 10.15 -7.06 1.36
#